data_AF-A0A964ANH9-F1
#
_entry.id   AF-A0A964ANH9-F1
#
_cell.length_a   1.000
_cell.length_b   1.000
_cell.length_c   1.000
_cell.angle_alpha   90.00
_cell.angle_beta   90.00
_cell.angle_gamma   90.00
#
_symmetry.space_group_name_H-M   'P 1'
#
loop_
_entity.id
_entity.type
_entity.pdbx_description
1 polymer ?
#
loop_
_entity_poly.entity_id
_entity_poly.type
_entity_poly.pdbx_seq_one_letter_code
_entity_poly.pdbx_strand_id
1 'polypeptide(L)'
;MGTFRCPDCGTPSLEICRALRIPPDGWSDDLSLQAIACAACGMKGVAAYEETRHGRGESFHHRGLRLSEADHAALLDRLGRCTCRSWRAPGPCEAHDAYNRVQGHAWLGLQMFQGIGASFRMELISSLKR
;
A
#
# COMPACT_ATOMS: atom_id res chain seq x y z
N MET A 1 -2.74 -10.37 11.24
CA MET A 1 -1.91 -9.57 10.30
C MET A 1 -0.47 -9.94 10.56
N GLY A 2 0.31 -10.20 9.51
CA GLY A 2 1.72 -10.53 9.67
C GLY A 2 2.56 -9.30 10.02
N THR A 3 3.72 -9.52 10.60
CA THR A 3 4.64 -8.45 11.03
C THR A 3 5.65 -8.18 9.93
N PHE A 4 5.88 -6.91 9.58
CA PHE A 4 6.86 -6.54 8.57
C PHE A 4 8.16 -6.01 9.19
N ARG A 5 9.28 -6.32 8.54
CA ARG A 5 10.58 -5.75 8.90
C ARG A 5 10.66 -4.30 8.43
N CYS A 6 11.07 -3.40 9.30
CA CYS A 6 11.36 -2.02 8.94
C CYS A 6 12.68 -1.95 8.15
N PRO A 7 12.72 -1.31 6.97
CA PRO A 7 13.95 -1.16 6.19
C PRO A 7 14.99 -0.23 6.83
N ASP A 8 14.57 0.69 7.72
CA ASP A 8 15.49 1.65 8.35
C ASP A 8 16.19 1.08 9.57
N CYS A 9 15.44 0.54 10.55
CA CYS A 9 16.01 0.01 11.79
C CYS A 9 16.13 -1.52 11.84
N GLY A 10 15.62 -2.24 10.82
CA GLY A 10 15.61 -3.70 10.80
C GLY A 10 14.66 -4.36 11.80
N THR A 11 13.99 -3.61 12.68
CA THR A 11 13.06 -4.14 13.68
C THR A 11 11.75 -4.62 13.02
N PRO A 12 11.17 -5.76 13.45
CA PRO A 12 9.85 -6.22 13.01
C PRO A 12 8.72 -5.39 13.63
N SER A 13 8.65 -4.12 13.26
CA SER A 13 7.72 -3.13 13.83
C SER A 13 7.09 -2.24 12.78
N LEU A 14 7.15 -2.64 11.50
CA LEU A 14 6.51 -1.91 10.42
C LEU A 14 5.04 -2.34 10.31
N GLU A 15 4.14 -1.38 10.46
CA GLU A 15 2.70 -1.59 10.55
C GLU A 15 1.94 -0.88 9.43
N ILE A 16 0.80 -1.43 9.05
CA ILE A 16 -0.15 -0.79 8.13
C ILE A 16 -1.15 0.02 8.96
N CYS A 17 -1.04 1.34 8.92
CA CYS A 17 -1.86 2.27 9.70
C CYS A 17 -3.25 2.46 9.07
N ARG A 18 -3.29 2.57 7.74
CA ARG A 18 -4.51 2.75 6.94
C ARG A 18 -4.32 2.04 5.61
N ALA A 19 -5.41 1.51 5.06
CA ALA A 19 -5.40 0.90 3.74
C ALA A 19 -6.62 1.37 2.95
N LEU A 20 -6.41 1.59 1.65
CA LEU A 20 -7.44 1.81 0.66
C LEU A 20 -7.37 0.67 -0.35
N ARG A 21 -8.43 -0.14 -0.38
CA ARG A 21 -8.56 -1.17 -1.40
C ARG A 21 -8.93 -0.54 -2.73
N ILE A 22 -8.19 -0.89 -3.77
CA ILE A 22 -8.37 -0.39 -5.12
C ILE A 22 -9.12 -1.48 -5.92
N PRO A 23 -10.00 -1.11 -6.87
CA PRO A 23 -10.56 -2.07 -7.81
C PRO A 23 -9.45 -2.86 -8.52
N PRO A 24 -9.70 -4.14 -8.88
CA PRO A 24 -8.75 -4.90 -9.69
C PRO A 24 -8.53 -4.22 -11.04
N ASP A 25 -7.35 -4.44 -11.63
CA ASP A 25 -7.00 -3.95 -12.96
C ASP A 25 -6.90 -5.12 -13.97
N GLY A 26 -6.26 -4.91 -15.12
CA GLY A 26 -6.11 -5.96 -16.13
C GLY A 26 -5.09 -7.05 -15.78
N TRP A 27 -4.35 -6.91 -14.68
CA TRP A 27 -3.22 -7.79 -14.30
C TRP A 27 -3.30 -8.31 -12.87
N SER A 28 -4.04 -7.64 -12.00
CA SER A 28 -4.09 -7.91 -10.57
C SER A 28 -5.52 -7.98 -10.05
N ASP A 29 -5.79 -9.02 -9.28
CA ASP A 29 -7.10 -9.33 -8.72
C ASP A 29 -7.31 -8.67 -7.36
N ASP A 30 -6.22 -8.37 -6.65
CA ASP A 30 -6.28 -7.60 -5.41
C ASP A 30 -5.22 -6.50 -5.40
N LEU A 31 -5.68 -5.27 -5.20
CA LEU A 31 -4.88 -4.06 -5.19
C LEU A 31 -5.17 -3.26 -3.93
N SER A 32 -4.13 -2.79 -3.25
CA SER A 32 -4.30 -1.93 -2.07
C SER A 32 -3.16 -0.93 -1.92
N LEU A 33 -3.52 0.32 -1.63
CA LEU A 33 -2.59 1.36 -1.20
C LEU A 33 -2.63 1.48 0.33
N GLN A 34 -1.47 1.49 0.97
CA GLN A 34 -1.34 1.36 2.42
C GLN A 34 -0.44 2.45 2.97
N ALA A 35 -0.91 3.24 3.93
CA ALA A 35 -0.04 4.09 4.74
C ALA A 35 0.62 3.23 5.82
N ILE A 36 1.94 3.35 5.96
CA ILE A 36 2.74 2.49 6.84
C ILE A 36 3.63 3.32 7.76
N ALA A 37 3.81 2.85 8.99
CA ALA A 37 4.71 3.46 9.95
C ALA A 37 5.45 2.40 10.78
N CYS A 38 6.69 2.70 11.14
CA CYS A 38 7.48 1.87 12.01
C CYS A 38 7.32 2.31 13.47
N ALA A 39 6.80 1.45 14.32
CA ALA A 39 6.61 1.74 15.75
C ALA A 39 7.93 1.89 16.53
N ALA A 40 9.05 1.37 16.02
CA ALA A 40 10.35 1.42 16.70
C ALA A 40 11.17 2.67 16.38
N CYS A 41 11.29 3.05 15.10
CA CYS A 41 12.13 4.19 14.68
C CYS A 41 11.34 5.36 14.09
N GLY A 42 10.02 5.25 13.96
CA GLY A 42 9.17 6.32 13.44
C GLY A 42 9.22 6.53 11.93
N MET A 43 9.90 5.66 11.17
CA MET A 43 9.88 5.71 9.70
C MET A 43 8.44 5.67 9.19
N LYS A 44 8.14 6.51 8.18
CA LYS A 44 6.81 6.65 7.57
C LYS A 44 6.89 6.40 6.06
N GLY A 45 5.83 5.85 5.50
CA GLY A 45 5.80 5.56 4.07
C GLY A 45 4.44 5.20 3.53
N VAL A 46 4.43 4.88 2.25
CA VAL A 46 3.29 4.31 1.54
C VAL A 46 3.71 3.00 0.90
N ALA A 47 2.82 2.02 0.88
CA ALA A 47 3.02 0.75 0.24
C ALA A 47 1.91 0.40 -0.74
N ALA A 48 2.28 -0.28 -1.82
CA ALA A 48 1.36 -0.90 -2.76
C ALA A 48 1.44 -2.42 -2.58
N TYR A 49 0.28 -3.03 -2.33
CA TYR A 49 0.07 -4.47 -2.40
C TYR A 49 -0.65 -4.79 -3.71
N GLU A 50 -0.09 -5.73 -4.45
CA GLU A 50 -0.60 -6.20 -5.74
C GLU A 50 -0.55 -7.73 -5.74
N GLU A 51 -1.69 -8.38 -5.97
CA GLU A 51 -1.80 -9.84 -6.08
C GLU A 51 -2.40 -10.23 -7.42
N THR A 52 -1.77 -11.21 -8.07
CA THR A 52 -2.20 -11.75 -9.35
C THR A 52 -2.47 -13.24 -9.22
N ARG A 53 -3.64 -13.70 -9.68
CA ARG A 53 -4.05 -15.11 -9.73
C ARG A 53 -4.34 -15.59 -11.15
N HIS A 54 -3.41 -15.35 -12.08
CA HIS A 54 -3.55 -15.85 -13.45
C HIS A 54 -2.86 -17.20 -13.64
N GLY A 55 -3.57 -18.30 -13.32
CA GLY A 55 -3.41 -19.66 -13.87
C GLY A 55 -2.07 -20.42 -13.69
N ARG A 56 -0.95 -19.75 -13.39
CA ARG A 56 0.40 -20.34 -13.23
C ARG A 56 0.94 -20.28 -11.80
N GLY A 57 0.14 -19.79 -10.85
CA GLY A 57 0.49 -19.61 -9.45
C GLY A 57 0.04 -18.25 -8.92
N GLU A 58 -0.04 -18.13 -7.60
CA GLU A 58 -0.28 -16.86 -6.93
C GLU A 58 1.04 -16.09 -6.84
N SER A 59 1.08 -14.86 -7.32
CA SER A 59 2.21 -13.95 -7.15
C SER A 59 1.73 -12.68 -6.46
N PHE A 60 2.46 -12.26 -5.43
CA PHE A 60 2.19 -11.01 -4.73
C PHE A 60 3.42 -10.10 -4.74
N HIS A 61 3.18 -8.80 -4.93
CA HIS A 61 4.17 -7.75 -4.83
C HIS A 61 3.77 -6.81 -3.70
N HIS A 62 4.68 -6.58 -2.77
CA HIS A 62 4.48 -5.63 -1.68
C HIS A 62 5.68 -4.67 -1.63
N ARG A 63 5.49 -3.51 -2.25
CA ARG A 63 6.53 -2.49 -2.40
C ARG A 63 6.17 -1.28 -1.57
N GLY A 64 7.17 -0.57 -1.06
CA GLY A 64 7.02 0.64 -0.26
C GLY A 64 7.86 1.80 -0.80
N LEU A 65 7.46 3.01 -0.42
CA LEU A 65 8.19 4.25 -0.62
C LEU A 65 8.23 5.02 0.69
N ARG A 66 9.41 5.55 1.06
CA ARG A 66 9.54 6.45 2.20
C ARG A 66 8.82 7.77 1.89
N LEU A 67 8.15 8.32 2.90
CA LEU A 67 7.49 9.62 2.82
C LEU A 67 8.01 10.53 3.92
N SER A 68 7.98 11.84 3.64
CA SER A 68 8.14 12.84 4.70
C SER A 68 6.98 12.74 5.69
N GLU A 69 7.14 13.32 6.88
CA GLU A 69 6.06 13.39 7.85
C GLU A 69 4.82 14.11 7.32
N ALA A 70 5.03 15.22 6.57
CA ALA A 70 3.95 15.99 5.97
C ALA A 70 3.20 15.19 4.89
N ASP A 71 3.91 14.52 3.98
CA ASP A 71 3.29 13.71 2.93
C ASP A 71 2.55 12.50 3.51
N HIS A 72 3.12 11.88 4.55
CA HIS A 72 2.47 10.77 5.23
C HIS A 72 1.19 11.22 5.97
N ALA A 73 1.21 12.39 6.62
CA ALA A 73 0.02 12.95 7.27
C ALA A 73 -1.07 13.28 6.25
N ALA A 74 -0.71 13.89 5.11
CA ALA A 74 -1.63 14.19 4.01
C ALA A 74 -2.23 12.90 3.41
N LEU A 75 -1.41 11.85 3.26
CA LEU A 75 -1.89 10.54 2.83
C LEU A 75 -2.89 9.97 3.84
N LEU A 76 -2.56 9.94 5.14
CA LEU A 76 -3.44 9.42 6.19
C LEU A 76 -4.78 10.14 6.22
N ASP A 77 -4.78 11.48 6.12
CA ASP A 77 -6.01 12.28 6.06
C ASP A 77 -6.85 11.90 4.83
N ARG A 78 -6.24 11.85 3.64
CA ARG A 78 -6.97 11.51 2.41
C ARG A 78 -7.53 10.08 2.45
N LEU A 79 -6.75 9.09 2.88
CA LEU A 79 -7.26 7.72 3.06
C LEU A 79 -8.32 7.65 4.17
N GLY A 80 -8.21 8.51 5.17
CA GLY A 80 -9.15 8.64 6.29
C GLY A 80 -10.55 9.09 5.89
N ARG A 81 -10.64 9.94 4.85
CA ARG A 81 -11.89 10.47 4.29
C ARG A 81 -12.65 9.46 3.41
N CYS A 82 -12.07 8.30 3.11
CA CYS A 82 -12.77 7.25 2.40
C CYS A 82 -13.89 6.66 3.29
N THR A 83 -15.14 6.89 2.90
CA THR A 83 -16.33 6.35 3.57
C THR A 83 -16.91 5.12 2.85
N CYS A 84 -16.30 4.70 1.75
CA CYS A 84 -16.73 3.55 0.97
C CYS A 84 -16.56 2.26 1.79
N ARG A 85 -17.65 1.50 1.96
CA ARG A 85 -17.61 0.16 2.59
C ARG A 85 -16.86 -0.88 1.76
N SER A 86 -16.78 -0.64 0.46
CA SER A 86 -16.01 -1.44 -0.49
C SER A 86 -15.68 -0.59 -1.71
N TRP A 87 -14.70 -1.01 -2.50
CA TRP A 87 -14.41 -0.37 -3.79
C TRP A 87 -15.58 -0.48 -4.80
N ARG A 88 -16.57 -1.34 -4.52
CA ARG A 88 -17.81 -1.51 -5.32
C ARG A 88 -18.94 -0.56 -4.90
N ALA A 89 -18.73 0.28 -3.89
CA ALA A 89 -19.75 1.24 -3.47
C ALA A 89 -20.04 2.26 -4.59
N PRO A 90 -21.30 2.70 -4.77
CA PRO A 90 -21.66 3.65 -5.81
C PRO A 90 -21.02 5.03 -5.57
N GLY A 91 -20.29 5.52 -6.56
CA GLY A 91 -19.61 6.82 -6.57
C GLY A 91 -18.14 6.74 -6.11
N PRO A 92 -17.18 7.28 -6.87
CA PRO A 92 -15.79 7.32 -6.41
C PRO A 92 -15.69 8.34 -5.27
N CYS A 93 -15.34 7.88 -4.07
CA CYS A 93 -14.91 8.83 -3.04
C CYS A 93 -13.62 9.52 -3.48
N GLU A 94 -13.31 10.69 -2.91
CA GLU A 94 -12.12 11.48 -3.25
C GLU A 94 -10.83 10.64 -3.20
N ALA A 95 -10.70 9.73 -2.23
CA ALA A 95 -9.53 8.86 -2.12
C ALA A 95 -9.43 7.86 -3.28
N HIS A 96 -10.54 7.28 -3.72
CA HIS A 96 -10.56 6.39 -4.88
C HIS A 96 -10.31 7.15 -6.18
N ASP A 97 -10.87 8.35 -6.36
CA ASP A 97 -10.57 9.16 -7.55
C ASP A 97 -9.09 9.56 -7.58
N ALA A 98 -8.52 9.96 -6.44
CA ALA A 98 -7.13 10.35 -6.36
C ALA A 98 -6.17 9.19 -6.67
N TYR A 99 -6.47 7.98 -6.19
CA TYR A 99 -5.50 6.89 -6.14
C TYR A 99 -5.80 5.68 -7.05
N ASN A 100 -6.99 5.57 -7.62
CA ASN A 100 -7.32 4.55 -8.62
C ASN A 100 -6.94 5.02 -10.04
N ARG A 101 -5.70 5.49 -10.23
CA ARG A 101 -5.21 5.93 -11.53
C ARG A 101 -4.60 4.74 -12.28
N VAL A 102 -5.05 4.53 -13.51
CA VAL A 102 -4.55 3.46 -14.39
C VAL A 102 -3.89 4.05 -15.62
N GLN A 103 -2.84 3.40 -16.12
CA GLN A 103 -2.22 3.68 -17.40
C GLN A 103 -2.34 2.44 -18.29
N GLY A 104 -3.17 2.54 -19.33
CA GLY A 104 -3.59 1.36 -20.09
C GLY A 104 -4.41 0.43 -19.20
N HIS A 105 -3.85 -0.76 -18.91
CA HIS A 105 -4.50 -1.80 -18.09
C HIS A 105 -3.88 -1.95 -16.69
N ALA A 106 -2.86 -1.15 -16.35
CA ALA A 106 -2.13 -1.29 -15.09
C ALA A 106 -2.40 -0.11 -14.16
N TRP A 107 -2.64 -0.41 -12.89
CA TRP A 107 -2.69 0.57 -11.82
C TRP A 107 -1.32 1.22 -11.61
N LEU A 108 -1.29 2.55 -11.47
CA LEU A 108 -0.05 3.29 -11.29
C LEU A 108 0.59 3.04 -9.92
N GLY A 109 -0.20 2.77 -8.88
CA GLY A 109 0.31 2.43 -7.55
C GLY A 109 1.32 3.44 -7.01
N LEU A 110 2.52 2.97 -6.65
CA LEU A 110 3.60 3.82 -6.15
C LEU A 110 4.16 4.79 -7.18
N GLN A 111 3.86 4.61 -8.48
CA GLN A 111 4.33 5.54 -9.52
C GLN A 111 3.77 6.95 -9.31
N MET A 112 2.59 7.08 -8.68
CA MET A 112 2.00 8.36 -8.30
C MET A 112 2.81 9.14 -7.26
N PHE A 113 3.77 8.49 -6.60
CA PHE A 113 4.64 9.07 -5.57
C PHE A 113 6.11 9.14 -6.01
N GLN A 114 6.40 8.90 -7.29
CA GLN A 114 7.77 8.94 -7.80
C GLN A 114 8.43 10.31 -7.54
N GLY A 115 9.70 10.27 -7.12
CA GLY A 115 10.49 11.47 -6.80
C GLY A 115 10.35 11.97 -5.36
N ILE A 116 9.46 11.40 -4.55
CA ILE A 116 9.20 11.86 -3.17
C ILE A 116 10.09 11.12 -2.14
N GLY A 117 10.57 9.92 -2.46
CA GLY A 117 11.42 9.16 -1.52
C GLY A 117 12.07 7.92 -2.10
N ALA A 118 12.81 7.22 -1.26
CA ALA A 118 13.49 5.98 -1.62
C ALA A 118 12.54 4.77 -1.51
N SER A 119 12.51 3.94 -2.55
CA SER A 119 11.71 2.71 -2.58
C SER A 119 12.34 1.59 -1.76
N PHE A 120 11.51 0.67 -1.28
CA PHE A 120 11.93 -0.56 -0.61
C PHE A 120 10.92 -1.69 -0.84
N ARG A 121 11.32 -2.92 -0.56
CA ARG A 121 10.41 -4.07 -0.54
C ARG A 121 9.92 -4.29 0.89
N MET A 122 8.62 -4.55 1.06
CA MET A 122 8.11 -4.98 2.36
C MET A 122 8.45 -6.45 2.56
N GLU A 123 9.17 -6.73 3.65
CA GLU A 123 9.58 -8.08 4.02
C GLU A 123 8.70 -8.57 5.15
N LEU A 124 7.85 -9.53 4.83
CA LEU A 124 7.06 -10.24 5.83
C LEU A 124 7.99 -11.10 6.68
N ILE A 125 7.99 -10.87 7.98
CA ILE A 125 8.59 -11.82 8.91
C ILE A 125 7.56 -12.93 9.03
N SER A 126 7.77 -14.03 8.31
CA SER A 126 6.99 -15.23 8.51
C SER A 126 7.12 -15.61 9.98
N SER A 127 6.03 -15.50 10.74
CA SER A 127 5.93 -16.21 12.00
C SER A 127 6.07 -17.67 11.65
N LEU A 128 7.25 -18.25 11.87
CA LEU A 128 7.45 -19.68 11.90
C LEU A 128 6.27 -20.28 12.66
N LYS A 129 5.50 -21.11 11.95
CA LYS A 129 4.39 -21.89 12.50
C LYS A 129 4.89 -22.55 13.80
N ARG A 130 4.17 -22.32 14.91
CA ARG A 130 4.12 -23.33 15.97
C ARG A 130 3.25 -24.48 15.50
#